data_AF-A0A1M5A428-F1
#
_entry.id   AF-A0A1M5A428-F1
#
_cell.length_a   1.000
_cell.length_b   1.000
_cell.length_c   1.000
_cell.angle_alpha   90.00
_cell.angle_beta   90.00
_cell.angle_gamma   90.00
#
_symmetry.space_group_name_H-M   'P 1'
#
loop_
_entity.id
_entity.type
_entity.pdbx_description
1 polymer ?
#
loop_
_entity_poly.entity_id
_entity_poly.type
_entity_poly.pdbx_seq_one_letter_code
_entity_poly.pdbx_strand_id
1 'polypeptide(L)'
;MNLNALLLLPIFLTLTSHCFAQHKTENKSLEQRIAQIDSAFQKDNIENFNHIVPLQSLQEFYASVATKEFRRVAGKSKIIRINKDSAFVLLSGLVLYGNSGDETNYSGNYTGIYKFELVASDWKLKTPINVDRSNQIKKHGLKVDILPGKGIKVSDTLTLDVHDFLGFATKLNHRARLTALSLNGSKIDFTFGGGLLWVNAKRKNNQKLIIDYTIEVEKDEKDANSGYFGDTFGHLRNQYFWHPFFSFSSPNDRADFSLHCSIPKAYYLSTGLPQKESVAGDSRIIVAKSELPTFGLSFYYDKEWEVNTFKKDQIDFVLYATKDFLPAKEVLYSEFAKNYDTLQKHFGKPLSNYFGIVQDRSNGNGWLNRSNNIVVAGEKGSTLIFDKPNPRATFGHEIAHGWTSPTGAATNFLMEGWATYAESLLLASVYGDTIISRFFASQKRNYIKGEFDGNSSLWDDYSNSGVSYSKGSWLFYMLEHQLGKKKLSTVMKNFIKSGDQSIRSFIHEISRVADKNMEPFLLSWLKSREIPSLNIQQSPNQLNIRQEGALFIFPIEIRLKLKDGTSLNKVLNMDSKEQTLKVTEGEIDSYIADPDHKLLFIVK
;
A
#
# COMPACT_ATOMS: atom_id res chain seq x y z
N MET A 1 -63.43 -69.92 16.31
CA MET A 1 -63.65 -69.98 14.85
C MET A 1 -63.80 -68.55 14.35
N ASN A 2 -63.07 -68.19 13.27
CA ASN A 2 -63.08 -66.94 12.48
C ASN A 2 -62.08 -65.80 12.78
N LEU A 3 -60.91 -65.96 12.11
CA LEU A 3 -60.14 -65.04 11.25
C LEU A 3 -59.92 -63.55 11.61
N ASN A 4 -58.66 -63.29 11.99
CA ASN A 4 -57.64 -62.37 11.43
C ASN A 4 -58.02 -60.96 10.93
N ALA A 5 -57.40 -60.00 11.64
CA ALA A 5 -57.35 -58.57 11.40
C ALA A 5 -56.39 -58.14 10.27
N LEU A 6 -56.76 -57.04 9.63
CA LEU A 6 -56.04 -56.32 8.57
C LEU A 6 -54.76 -55.64 9.10
N LEU A 7 -53.69 -55.72 8.30
CA LEU A 7 -52.49 -54.87 8.37
C LEU A 7 -52.81 -53.39 8.09
N LEU A 8 -52.14 -52.48 8.80
CA LEU A 8 -51.58 -51.23 8.27
C LEU A 8 -50.51 -50.70 9.24
N LEU A 9 -49.23 -50.79 8.82
CA LEU A 9 -48.04 -50.29 9.51
C LEU A 9 -47.82 -48.79 9.21
N PRO A 10 -47.28 -47.98 10.14
CA PRO A 10 -46.92 -46.59 9.86
C PRO A 10 -45.49 -46.50 9.28
N ILE A 11 -45.36 -45.88 8.11
CA ILE A 11 -44.09 -45.42 7.55
C ILE A 11 -43.85 -44.00 8.08
N PHE A 12 -43.02 -43.85 9.12
CA PHE A 12 -42.37 -42.58 9.47
C PHE A 12 -41.21 -42.86 10.43
N LEU A 13 -39.98 -43.07 9.92
CA LEU A 13 -38.69 -42.91 10.64
C LEU A 13 -37.48 -43.44 9.82
N THR A 14 -37.17 -42.85 8.66
CA THR A 14 -35.89 -43.17 7.96
C THR A 14 -35.17 -41.98 7.31
N LEU A 15 -35.76 -40.77 7.30
CA LEU A 15 -35.17 -39.62 6.61
C LEU A 15 -34.18 -38.79 7.45
N THR A 16 -34.13 -38.96 8.78
CA THR A 16 -33.20 -38.19 9.63
C THR A 16 -31.83 -38.87 9.76
N SER A 17 -31.79 -40.19 9.93
CA SER A 17 -30.53 -40.93 10.16
C SER A 17 -29.57 -40.94 8.96
N HIS A 18 -30.09 -41.01 7.73
CA HIS A 18 -29.27 -40.95 6.51
C HIS A 18 -28.63 -39.58 6.29
N CYS A 19 -29.37 -38.50 6.57
CA CYS A 19 -28.85 -37.14 6.40
C CYS A 19 -27.75 -36.82 7.44
N PHE A 20 -27.92 -37.28 8.69
CA PHE A 20 -26.89 -37.16 9.73
C PHE A 20 -25.64 -38.01 9.44
N ALA A 21 -25.79 -39.22 8.91
CA ALA A 21 -24.66 -40.09 8.56
C ALA A 21 -23.86 -39.55 7.37
N GLN A 22 -24.54 -39.04 6.34
CA GLN A 22 -23.90 -38.43 5.18
C GLN A 22 -23.16 -37.14 5.56
N HIS A 23 -23.78 -36.24 6.31
CA HIS A 23 -23.14 -35.00 6.78
C HIS A 23 -21.92 -35.28 7.68
N LYS A 24 -21.96 -36.33 8.51
CA LYS A 24 -20.82 -36.75 9.34
C LYS A 24 -19.66 -37.33 8.51
N THR A 25 -19.98 -37.96 7.38
CA THR A 25 -18.98 -38.53 6.46
C THR A 25 -18.33 -37.43 5.61
N GLU A 26 -19.11 -36.46 5.14
CA GLU A 26 -18.64 -35.29 4.39
C GLU A 26 -17.74 -34.38 5.23
N ASN A 27 -18.03 -34.22 6.53
CA ASN A 27 -17.13 -33.51 7.45
C ASN A 27 -15.76 -34.21 7.59
N LYS A 28 -15.76 -35.54 7.73
CA LYS A 28 -14.52 -36.32 7.86
C LYS A 28 -13.65 -36.24 6.61
N SER A 29 -14.26 -36.25 5.42
CA SER A 29 -13.49 -36.10 4.16
C SER A 29 -12.90 -34.71 4.01
N LEU A 30 -13.61 -33.65 4.46
CA LEU A 30 -13.06 -32.28 4.48
C LEU A 30 -11.89 -32.15 5.45
N GLU A 31 -12.00 -32.70 6.66
CA GLU A 31 -10.91 -32.71 7.65
C GLU A 31 -9.66 -33.43 7.13
N GLN A 32 -9.84 -34.58 6.45
CA GLN A 32 -8.75 -35.30 5.78
C GLN A 32 -8.10 -34.45 4.69
N ARG A 33 -8.90 -33.74 3.89
CA ARG A 33 -8.38 -32.85 2.85
C ARG A 33 -7.57 -31.70 3.41
N ILE A 34 -8.04 -31.09 4.50
CA ILE A 34 -7.32 -30.03 5.21
C ILE A 34 -5.97 -30.57 5.71
N ALA A 35 -5.96 -31.74 6.36
CA ALA A 35 -4.73 -32.36 6.86
C ALA A 35 -3.73 -32.71 5.73
N GLN A 36 -4.22 -33.12 4.54
CA GLN A 36 -3.37 -33.34 3.37
C GLN A 36 -2.72 -32.05 2.87
N ILE A 37 -3.47 -30.95 2.79
CA ILE A 37 -2.96 -29.63 2.41
C ILE A 37 -1.90 -29.16 3.42
N ASP A 38 -2.20 -29.25 4.72
CA ASP A 38 -1.30 -28.84 5.81
C ASP A 38 -0.02 -29.69 5.81
N SER A 39 -0.11 -31.00 5.52
CA SER A 39 1.05 -31.88 5.39
C SER A 39 1.88 -31.56 4.14
N ALA A 40 1.23 -31.26 3.02
CA ALA A 40 1.91 -30.91 1.79
C ALA A 40 2.67 -29.58 1.93
N PHE A 41 2.07 -28.58 2.60
CA PHE A 41 2.69 -27.28 2.85
C PHE A 41 4.02 -27.37 3.62
N GLN A 42 4.18 -28.38 4.48
CA GLN A 42 5.39 -28.52 5.31
C GLN A 42 6.55 -29.24 4.61
N LYS A 43 6.32 -29.94 3.50
CA LYS A 43 7.32 -30.77 2.82
C LYS A 43 8.06 -29.99 1.75
N ASP A 44 9.21 -30.47 1.29
CA ASP A 44 9.93 -29.93 0.13
C ASP A 44 9.55 -30.67 -1.15
N ASN A 45 8.26 -30.61 -1.52
CA ASN A 45 7.77 -31.27 -2.73
C ASN A 45 6.75 -30.41 -3.47
N ILE A 46 7.24 -29.71 -4.51
CA ILE A 46 6.44 -28.81 -5.37
C ILE A 46 5.40 -29.59 -6.17
N GLU A 47 5.77 -30.72 -6.77
CA GLU A 47 4.86 -31.52 -7.58
C GLU A 47 3.67 -32.03 -6.76
N ASN A 48 3.94 -32.58 -5.56
CA ASN A 48 2.90 -33.05 -4.65
C ASN A 48 2.02 -31.90 -4.14
N PHE A 49 2.59 -30.75 -3.80
CA PHE A 49 1.80 -29.59 -3.39
C PHE A 49 0.87 -29.13 -4.51
N ASN A 50 1.38 -28.99 -5.74
CA ASN A 50 0.61 -28.56 -6.90
C ASN A 50 -0.51 -29.55 -7.25
N HIS A 51 -0.29 -30.85 -7.04
CA HIS A 51 -1.33 -31.87 -7.21
C HIS A 51 -2.48 -31.72 -6.20
N ILE A 52 -2.17 -31.33 -4.96
CA ILE A 52 -3.16 -31.19 -3.87
C ILE A 52 -3.83 -29.81 -3.88
N VAL A 53 -3.09 -28.77 -4.25
CA VAL A 53 -3.51 -27.37 -4.19
C VAL A 53 -3.62 -26.82 -5.61
N PRO A 54 -4.84 -26.68 -6.17
CA PRO A 54 -5.04 -26.27 -7.56
C PRO A 54 -4.97 -24.75 -7.77
N LEU A 55 -4.78 -23.97 -6.70
CA LEU A 55 -4.73 -22.51 -6.76
C LEU A 55 -3.37 -22.05 -7.25
N GLN A 56 -3.30 -21.52 -8.49
CA GLN A 56 -2.05 -21.06 -9.10
C GLN A 56 -1.29 -20.07 -8.21
N SER A 57 -1.98 -19.10 -7.58
CA SER A 57 -1.33 -18.15 -6.67
C SER A 57 -0.65 -18.81 -5.46
N LEU A 58 -1.22 -19.89 -4.93
CA LEU A 58 -0.60 -20.67 -3.85
C LEU A 58 0.54 -21.54 -4.37
N GLN A 59 0.44 -22.08 -5.59
CA GLN A 59 1.51 -22.85 -6.22
C GLN A 59 2.74 -21.98 -6.48
N GLU A 60 2.54 -20.79 -7.04
CA GLU A 60 3.59 -19.79 -7.30
C GLU A 60 4.26 -19.35 -5.99
N PHE A 61 3.45 -19.00 -4.99
CA PHE A 61 3.96 -18.68 -3.65
C PHE A 61 4.76 -19.86 -3.07
N TYR A 62 4.21 -21.07 -3.09
CA TYR A 62 4.87 -22.25 -2.54
C TYR A 62 6.19 -22.57 -3.24
N ALA A 63 6.24 -22.48 -4.57
CA ALA A 63 7.47 -22.64 -5.35
C ALA A 63 8.53 -21.60 -4.95
N SER A 64 8.13 -20.36 -4.70
CA SER A 64 9.04 -19.28 -4.27
C SER A 64 9.68 -19.51 -2.89
N VAL A 65 9.05 -20.31 -2.03
CA VAL A 65 9.54 -20.60 -0.68
C VAL A 65 10.20 -21.96 -0.56
N ALA A 66 9.77 -22.95 -1.35
CA ALA A 66 10.40 -24.26 -1.43
C ALA A 66 11.83 -24.20 -1.98
N THR A 67 12.07 -23.28 -2.90
CA THR A 67 13.38 -23.08 -3.53
C THR A 67 14.40 -22.35 -2.64
N LYS A 68 13.95 -21.75 -1.54
CA LYS A 68 14.79 -20.94 -0.62
C LYS A 68 15.15 -21.67 0.68
N GLU A 69 14.87 -22.97 0.77
CA GLU A 69 15.07 -23.79 1.99
C GLU A 69 14.39 -23.23 3.25
N PHE A 70 13.32 -22.44 3.09
CA PHE A 70 12.59 -21.91 4.24
C PHE A 70 11.78 -23.02 4.93
N ARG A 71 11.89 -23.08 6.26
CA ARG A 71 11.07 -23.99 7.05
C ARG A 71 9.61 -23.53 7.05
N ARG A 72 8.70 -24.46 6.78
CA ARG A 72 7.25 -24.23 6.83
C ARG A 72 6.61 -25.04 7.94
N VAL A 73 5.64 -24.45 8.63
CA VAL A 73 4.91 -25.09 9.73
C VAL A 73 3.42 -24.89 9.51
N ALA A 74 2.62 -25.96 9.61
CA ALA A 74 1.17 -25.83 9.57
C ALA A 74 0.64 -25.26 10.89
N GLY A 75 -0.40 -24.43 10.79
CA GLY A 75 -1.06 -23.79 11.92
C GLY A 75 -2.39 -24.47 12.27
N LYS A 76 -3.19 -23.77 13.09
CA LYS A 76 -4.53 -24.23 13.47
C LYS A 76 -5.51 -23.95 12.34
N SER A 77 -6.10 -25.00 11.77
CA SER A 77 -7.18 -24.90 10.80
C SER A 77 -8.56 -24.90 11.49
N LYS A 78 -9.56 -24.23 10.92
CA LYS A 78 -10.96 -24.23 11.41
C LYS A 78 -11.95 -24.25 10.27
N ILE A 79 -12.86 -25.21 10.26
CA ILE A 79 -14.07 -25.16 9.42
C ILE A 79 -14.98 -24.07 10.02
N ILE A 80 -15.07 -22.91 9.35
CA ILE A 80 -15.90 -21.77 9.77
C ILE A 80 -17.37 -22.08 9.51
N ARG A 81 -17.65 -22.64 8.32
CA ARG A 81 -19.00 -22.97 7.88
C ARG A 81 -18.95 -24.10 6.86
N ILE A 82 -19.90 -25.01 6.94
CA ILE A 82 -20.14 -26.03 5.92
C ILE A 82 -21.59 -25.95 5.45
N ASN A 83 -21.78 -26.07 4.15
CA ASN A 83 -23.05 -26.22 3.47
C ASN A 83 -23.01 -27.52 2.64
N LYS A 84 -24.10 -27.84 1.93
CA LYS A 84 -24.23 -29.09 1.16
C LYS A 84 -23.11 -29.33 0.14
N ASP A 85 -22.68 -28.29 -0.56
CA ASP A 85 -21.73 -28.38 -1.69
C ASP A 85 -20.49 -27.49 -1.51
N SER A 86 -20.41 -26.77 -0.38
CA SER A 86 -19.40 -25.75 -0.15
C SER A 86 -19.02 -25.66 1.33
N ALA A 87 -17.76 -25.36 1.59
CA ALA A 87 -17.27 -25.09 2.93
C ALA A 87 -16.34 -23.87 2.92
N PHE A 88 -16.28 -23.18 4.06
CA PHE A 88 -15.35 -22.09 4.31
C PHE A 88 -14.44 -22.49 5.44
N VAL A 89 -13.15 -22.50 5.16
CA VAL A 89 -12.13 -23.03 6.07
C VAL A 89 -11.07 -21.97 6.27
N LEU A 90 -10.76 -21.65 7.52
CA LEU A 90 -9.53 -20.98 7.88
C LEU A 90 -8.40 -22.01 7.79
N LEU A 91 -7.47 -21.79 6.88
CA LEU A 91 -6.19 -22.49 6.83
C LEU A 91 -5.13 -21.54 7.36
N SER A 92 -4.22 -22.04 8.19
CA SER A 92 -3.11 -21.24 8.67
C SER A 92 -1.82 -22.02 8.62
N GLY A 93 -0.72 -21.29 8.40
CA GLY A 93 0.63 -21.82 8.34
C GLY A 93 1.65 -20.69 8.50
N LEU A 94 2.90 -21.05 8.70
CA LEU A 94 4.02 -20.13 8.82
C LEU A 94 5.14 -20.53 7.88
N VAL A 95 5.72 -19.55 7.21
CA VAL A 95 7.05 -19.60 6.60
C VAL A 95 7.99 -18.89 7.56
N LEU A 96 8.97 -19.62 8.10
CA LEU A 96 9.89 -19.10 9.12
C LEU A 96 11.10 -18.45 8.44
N TYR A 97 11.22 -17.13 8.56
CA TYR A 97 12.34 -16.32 8.08
C TYR A 97 12.30 -14.91 8.71
N GLY A 98 13.46 -14.31 8.95
CA GLY A 98 13.54 -12.99 9.58
C GLY A 98 12.94 -12.97 10.99
N ASN A 99 12.25 -11.88 11.33
CA ASN A 99 11.52 -11.74 12.61
C ASN A 99 10.05 -12.18 12.48
N SER A 100 9.32 -12.26 13.60
CA SER A 100 7.92 -12.72 13.57
C SER A 100 6.95 -11.86 12.78
N GLY A 101 7.29 -10.61 12.54
CA GLY A 101 6.58 -9.71 11.66
C GLY A 101 6.70 -10.11 10.19
N ASP A 102 7.94 -10.36 9.75
CA ASP A 102 8.25 -10.85 8.41
C ASP A 102 7.58 -12.22 8.17
N GLU A 103 7.69 -13.13 9.14
CA GLU A 103 6.99 -14.43 9.14
C GLU A 103 5.48 -14.24 8.97
N THR A 104 4.86 -13.33 9.75
CA THR A 104 3.41 -13.06 9.66
C THR A 104 3.02 -12.48 8.30
N ASN A 105 3.80 -11.52 7.79
CA ASN A 105 3.53 -10.86 6.52
C ASN A 105 3.49 -11.85 5.36
N TYR A 106 4.57 -12.61 5.23
CA TYR A 106 4.80 -13.50 4.11
C TYR A 106 3.91 -14.73 4.17
N SER A 107 3.67 -15.25 5.38
CA SER A 107 2.75 -16.34 5.60
C SER A 107 1.31 -15.97 5.26
N GLY A 108 0.97 -14.68 5.23
CA GLY A 108 -0.32 -14.18 4.77
C GLY A 108 -0.67 -14.50 3.31
N ASN A 109 0.27 -15.03 2.51
CA ASN A 109 -0.01 -15.57 1.18
C ASN A 109 -0.65 -16.97 1.23
N TYR A 110 -0.46 -17.72 2.33
CA TYR A 110 -1.03 -19.04 2.57
C TYR A 110 -2.06 -19.06 3.71
N THR A 111 -1.83 -18.30 4.77
CA THR A 111 -2.78 -18.16 5.87
C THR A 111 -3.94 -17.29 5.42
N GLY A 112 -5.15 -17.85 5.44
CA GLY A 112 -6.34 -17.20 4.92
C GLY A 112 -7.62 -17.99 5.15
N ILE A 113 -8.73 -17.42 4.69
CA ILE A 113 -10.01 -18.11 4.61
C ILE A 113 -10.18 -18.58 3.18
N TYR A 114 -10.56 -19.85 3.00
CA TYR A 114 -10.71 -20.45 1.68
C TYR A 114 -12.08 -21.07 1.50
N LYS A 115 -12.61 -20.94 0.28
CA LYS A 115 -13.77 -21.71 -0.16
C LYS A 115 -13.31 -23.07 -0.67
N PHE A 116 -13.94 -24.12 -0.16
CA PHE A 116 -13.91 -25.47 -0.69
C PHE A 116 -15.25 -25.78 -1.36
N GLU A 117 -15.21 -26.62 -2.40
CA GLU A 117 -16.39 -27.15 -3.08
C GLU A 117 -16.33 -28.66 -3.14
N LEU A 118 -17.47 -29.32 -2.92
CA LEU A 118 -17.60 -30.76 -3.01
C LEU A 118 -17.82 -31.16 -4.47
N VAL A 119 -16.86 -31.87 -5.07
CA VAL A 119 -16.91 -32.33 -6.47
C VAL A 119 -16.73 -33.84 -6.48
N ALA A 120 -17.74 -34.57 -6.97
CA ALA A 120 -17.71 -36.04 -7.05
C ALA A 120 -17.28 -36.73 -5.73
N SER A 121 -17.78 -36.23 -4.59
CA SER A 121 -17.47 -36.69 -3.22
C SER A 121 -16.07 -36.33 -2.69
N ASP A 122 -15.29 -35.51 -3.40
CA ASP A 122 -14.00 -34.98 -2.93
C ASP A 122 -14.06 -33.46 -2.75
N TRP A 123 -13.52 -32.97 -1.64
CA TRP A 123 -13.45 -31.53 -1.36
C TRP A 123 -12.27 -30.92 -2.11
N LYS A 124 -12.54 -29.91 -2.94
CA LYS A 124 -11.53 -29.18 -3.69
C LYS A 124 -11.42 -27.75 -3.18
N LEU A 125 -10.20 -27.31 -2.92
CA LEU A 125 -9.88 -25.91 -2.64
C LEU A 125 -10.11 -25.08 -3.92
N LYS A 126 -10.87 -23.97 -3.83
CA LYS A 126 -11.33 -23.24 -5.03
C LYS A 126 -10.91 -21.79 -5.10
N THR A 127 -11.04 -21.04 -4.01
CA THR A 127 -10.76 -19.60 -4.03
C THR A 127 -10.41 -19.10 -2.63
N PRO A 128 -9.38 -18.24 -2.49
CA PRO A 128 -9.18 -17.47 -1.26
C PRO A 128 -10.30 -16.44 -1.07
N ILE A 129 -10.63 -16.14 0.17
CA ILE A 129 -11.63 -15.14 0.56
C ILE A 129 -10.89 -13.96 1.19
N ASN A 130 -10.98 -12.79 0.55
CA ASN A 130 -10.45 -11.56 1.12
C ASN A 130 -11.21 -11.21 2.40
N VAL A 131 -10.49 -11.03 3.50
CA VAL A 131 -11.05 -10.82 4.85
C VAL A 131 -11.74 -9.47 5.02
N ASP A 132 -11.40 -8.51 4.15
CA ASP A 132 -11.91 -7.14 4.12
C ASP A 132 -13.05 -6.92 3.11
N ARG A 133 -13.44 -7.93 2.31
CA ARG A 133 -14.40 -7.79 1.20
C ARG A 133 -15.77 -7.19 1.59
N SER A 134 -16.14 -7.29 2.86
CA SER A 134 -17.43 -6.82 3.39
C SER A 134 -17.33 -6.39 4.86
N ASN A 135 -16.11 -6.21 5.36
CA ASN A 135 -15.88 -5.80 6.74
C ASN A 135 -15.08 -4.50 6.72
N GLN A 136 -15.31 -3.64 7.71
CA GLN A 136 -14.59 -2.37 7.84
C GLN A 136 -14.11 -2.20 9.28
N ILE A 137 -12.85 -1.79 9.44
CA ILE A 137 -12.30 -1.29 10.69
C ILE A 137 -12.36 0.24 10.63
N LYS A 138 -13.19 0.85 11.47
CA LYS A 138 -13.40 2.31 11.47
C LYS A 138 -12.47 3.03 12.43
N LYS A 139 -12.18 2.42 13.58
CA LYS A 139 -11.43 3.06 14.66
C LYS A 139 -10.60 2.06 15.44
N HIS A 140 -9.44 2.51 15.89
CA HIS A 140 -8.61 1.88 16.92
C HIS A 140 -8.51 2.79 18.15
N GLY A 141 -8.74 2.21 19.32
CA GLY A 141 -8.50 2.82 20.62
C GLY A 141 -7.46 2.00 21.37
N LEU A 142 -6.20 2.39 21.24
CA LEU A 142 -5.04 1.61 21.66
C LEU A 142 -4.49 2.12 22.99
N LYS A 143 -4.35 1.22 23.96
CA LYS A 143 -3.50 1.41 25.13
C LYS A 143 -2.31 0.47 25.02
N VAL A 144 -1.10 1.03 25.06
CA VAL A 144 0.12 0.25 24.84
C VAL A 144 1.11 0.51 25.96
N ASP A 145 1.56 -0.54 26.63
CA ASP A 145 2.73 -0.48 27.50
C ASP A 145 3.93 -1.00 26.71
N ILE A 146 4.90 -0.12 26.48
CA ILE A 146 6.13 -0.44 25.77
C ILE A 146 7.20 -0.79 26.80
N LEU A 147 7.75 -2.00 26.68
CA LEU A 147 8.79 -2.54 27.55
C LEU A 147 10.06 -2.73 26.71
N PRO A 148 10.92 -1.68 26.57
CA PRO A 148 12.14 -1.77 25.79
C PRO A 148 12.97 -2.99 26.15
N GLY A 149 13.53 -3.67 25.14
CA GLY A 149 14.26 -4.91 25.41
C GLY A 149 13.37 -6.11 25.77
N LYS A 150 12.04 -6.04 25.62
CA LYS A 150 11.16 -7.18 25.94
C LYS A 150 10.01 -7.30 24.95
N GLY A 151 9.22 -6.25 24.81
CA GLY A 151 8.09 -6.25 23.91
C GLY A 151 6.97 -5.32 24.37
N ILE A 152 5.74 -5.65 24.01
CA ILE A 152 4.59 -4.78 24.26
C ILE A 152 3.43 -5.52 24.92
N LYS A 153 2.65 -4.77 25.68
CA LYS A 153 1.31 -5.16 26.12
C LYS A 153 0.31 -4.18 25.53
N VAL A 154 -0.73 -4.70 24.89
CA VAL A 154 -1.71 -3.90 24.16
C VAL A 154 -3.11 -4.25 24.62
N SER A 155 -3.93 -3.22 24.79
CA SER A 155 -5.38 -3.31 24.79
C SER A 155 -5.89 -2.48 23.62
N ASP A 156 -6.41 -3.14 22.59
CA ASP A 156 -6.98 -2.49 21.41
C ASP A 156 -8.50 -2.60 21.42
N THR A 157 -9.15 -1.45 21.26
CA THR A 157 -10.59 -1.34 21.05
C THR A 157 -10.87 -0.98 19.59
N LEU A 158 -11.33 -1.96 18.82
CA LEU A 158 -11.72 -1.78 17.44
C LEU A 158 -13.21 -1.45 17.33
N THR A 159 -13.54 -0.44 16.52
CA THR A 159 -14.92 -0.19 16.07
C THR A 159 -15.09 -0.76 14.67
N LEU A 160 -15.99 -1.72 14.51
CA LEU A 160 -16.13 -2.56 13.33
C LEU A 160 -17.51 -2.43 12.69
N ASP A 161 -17.57 -2.40 11.35
CA ASP A 161 -18.74 -2.86 10.62
C ASP A 161 -18.46 -4.26 10.09
N VAL A 162 -19.30 -5.22 10.50
CA VAL A 162 -19.20 -6.60 10.02
C VAL A 162 -20.40 -6.85 9.12
N HIS A 163 -20.17 -7.03 7.82
CA HIS A 163 -21.22 -7.46 6.88
C HIS A 163 -20.92 -8.82 6.25
N ASP A 164 -19.74 -9.40 6.50
CA ASP A 164 -19.47 -10.76 6.07
C ASP A 164 -20.28 -11.78 6.89
N PHE A 165 -20.83 -12.80 6.22
CA PHE A 165 -21.53 -13.89 6.90
C PHE A 165 -20.56 -14.88 7.57
N LEU A 166 -19.27 -14.80 7.23
CA LEU A 166 -18.22 -15.59 7.85
C LEU A 166 -17.74 -14.97 9.16
N GLY A 167 -18.19 -13.78 9.54
CA GLY A 167 -17.72 -13.06 10.71
C GLY A 167 -16.60 -12.08 10.38
N PHE A 168 -15.71 -11.84 11.34
CA PHE A 168 -14.64 -10.86 11.22
C PHE A 168 -13.28 -11.55 11.29
N ALA A 169 -12.35 -11.18 10.41
CA ALA A 169 -10.97 -11.67 10.45
C ALA A 169 -9.97 -10.54 10.21
N THR A 170 -8.85 -10.59 10.90
CA THR A 170 -7.80 -9.56 10.84
C THR A 170 -6.43 -10.21 11.07
N LYS A 171 -5.39 -9.63 10.48
CA LYS A 171 -4.00 -10.07 10.68
C LYS A 171 -3.45 -9.46 11.96
N LEU A 172 -2.69 -10.24 12.72
CA LEU A 172 -1.97 -9.85 13.93
C LEU A 172 -0.71 -10.71 14.02
N ASN A 173 0.40 -10.18 14.54
CA ASN A 173 1.65 -10.92 14.66
C ASN A 173 1.41 -12.31 15.28
N HIS A 174 1.87 -13.37 14.62
CA HIS A 174 1.56 -14.74 15.05
C HIS A 174 2.11 -15.09 16.44
N ARG A 175 3.07 -14.32 16.99
CA ARG A 175 3.57 -14.45 18.37
C ARG A 175 2.71 -13.73 19.41
N ALA A 176 1.68 -13.00 18.99
CA ALA A 176 0.75 -12.36 19.92
C ALA A 176 0.06 -13.39 20.82
N ARG A 177 0.19 -13.19 22.13
CA ARG A 177 -0.49 -14.00 23.15
C ARG A 177 -1.75 -13.25 23.58
N LEU A 178 -2.90 -13.70 23.09
CA LEU A 178 -4.19 -13.14 23.46
C LEU A 178 -4.53 -13.52 24.91
N THR A 179 -4.80 -12.51 25.74
CA THR A 179 -5.13 -12.67 27.16
C THR A 179 -6.62 -12.49 27.44
N ALA A 180 -7.28 -11.61 26.68
CA ALA A 180 -8.73 -11.46 26.68
C ALA A 180 -9.23 -10.97 25.31
N LEU A 181 -10.45 -11.38 24.97
CA LEU A 181 -11.11 -10.97 23.74
C LEU A 181 -12.63 -10.91 23.98
N SER A 182 -13.24 -9.77 23.68
CA SER A 182 -14.68 -9.57 23.84
C SER A 182 -15.30 -8.77 22.70
N LEU A 183 -16.53 -9.09 22.35
CA LEU A 183 -17.33 -8.39 21.35
C LEU A 183 -18.55 -7.79 22.05
N ASN A 184 -18.70 -6.47 21.99
CA ASN A 184 -19.77 -5.71 22.67
C ASN A 184 -19.88 -6.06 24.17
N GLY A 185 -18.74 -6.24 24.84
CA GLY A 185 -18.65 -6.56 26.27
C GLY A 185 -18.89 -8.03 26.64
N SER A 186 -19.16 -8.91 25.66
CA SER A 186 -19.35 -10.35 25.89
C SER A 186 -18.18 -11.17 25.34
N LYS A 187 -17.88 -12.31 25.98
CA LYS A 187 -16.94 -13.30 25.41
C LYS A 187 -17.44 -13.77 24.05
N ILE A 188 -16.52 -14.11 23.15
CA ILE A 188 -16.84 -14.51 21.77
C ILE A 188 -15.92 -15.65 21.33
N ASP A 189 -16.44 -16.55 20.48
CA ASP A 189 -15.66 -17.62 19.88
C ASP A 189 -14.68 -17.04 18.84
N PHE A 190 -13.44 -17.49 18.89
CA PHE A 190 -12.37 -17.05 18.01
C PHE A 190 -11.39 -18.19 17.69
N THR A 191 -10.64 -18.01 16.60
CA THR A 191 -9.47 -18.82 16.27
C THR A 191 -8.33 -17.89 15.90
N PHE A 192 -7.14 -18.17 16.42
CA PHE A 192 -5.92 -17.46 16.07
C PHE A 192 -4.83 -18.45 15.67
N GLY A 193 -4.22 -18.26 14.51
CA GLY A 193 -3.16 -19.12 13.98
C GLY A 193 -2.54 -18.54 12.71
N GLY A 194 -1.24 -18.76 12.49
CA GLY A 194 -0.51 -18.26 11.33
C GLY A 194 -0.56 -16.73 11.14
N GLY A 195 -0.84 -16.00 12.23
CA GLY A 195 -1.02 -14.55 12.22
C GLY A 195 -2.40 -14.06 11.76
N LEU A 196 -3.40 -14.92 11.70
CA LEU A 196 -4.79 -14.55 11.37
C LEU A 196 -5.72 -14.82 12.56
N LEU A 197 -6.36 -13.75 13.05
CA LEU A 197 -7.41 -13.81 14.05
C LEU A 197 -8.77 -13.80 13.35
N TRP A 198 -9.56 -14.84 13.57
CA TRP A 198 -10.96 -14.92 13.16
C TRP A 198 -11.86 -14.91 14.38
N VAL A 199 -12.96 -14.14 14.32
CA VAL A 199 -13.97 -13.98 15.37
C VAL A 199 -15.35 -14.26 14.78
N ASN A 200 -16.17 -15.04 15.48
CA ASN A 200 -17.54 -15.38 15.08
C ASN A 200 -18.53 -14.22 15.30
N ALA A 201 -18.23 -13.06 14.74
CA ALA A 201 -19.04 -11.86 14.85
C ALA A 201 -20.29 -11.96 13.94
N LYS A 202 -21.45 -11.55 14.46
CA LYS A 202 -22.66 -11.43 13.64
C LYS A 202 -22.61 -10.17 12.78
N ARG A 203 -23.34 -10.17 11.68
CA ARG A 203 -23.48 -9.01 10.81
C ARG A 203 -24.14 -7.86 11.57
N LYS A 204 -23.40 -6.77 11.78
CA LYS A 204 -23.85 -5.57 12.49
C LYS A 204 -22.83 -4.44 12.32
N ASN A 205 -23.35 -3.21 12.28
CA ASN A 205 -22.55 -1.98 12.26
C ASN A 205 -22.10 -1.57 13.66
N ASN A 206 -20.99 -0.86 13.73
CA ASN A 206 -20.45 -0.22 14.93
C ASN A 206 -20.33 -1.19 16.11
N GLN A 207 -19.86 -2.40 15.86
CA GLN A 207 -19.52 -3.36 16.90
C GLN A 207 -18.19 -3.00 17.55
N LYS A 208 -18.06 -3.28 18.84
CA LYS A 208 -16.85 -3.01 19.61
C LYS A 208 -16.13 -4.31 19.93
N LEU A 209 -15.01 -4.57 19.26
CA LEU A 209 -14.12 -5.70 19.56
C LEU A 209 -12.98 -5.19 20.44
N ILE A 210 -12.80 -5.78 21.62
CA ILE A 210 -11.68 -5.48 22.51
C ILE A 210 -10.75 -6.68 22.52
N ILE A 211 -9.46 -6.45 22.27
CA ILE A 211 -8.42 -7.47 22.24
C ILE A 211 -7.29 -7.04 23.18
N ASP A 212 -7.03 -7.85 24.21
CA ASP A 212 -5.91 -7.67 25.12
C ASP A 212 -4.84 -8.72 24.81
N TYR A 213 -3.62 -8.29 24.52
CA TYR A 213 -2.55 -9.20 24.12
C TYR A 213 -1.16 -8.69 24.46
N THR A 214 -0.20 -9.60 24.48
CA THR A 214 1.23 -9.28 24.61
C THR A 214 2.00 -9.81 23.43
N ILE A 215 3.04 -9.11 23.00
CA ILE A 215 4.00 -9.59 22.00
C ILE A 215 5.39 -9.44 22.61
N GLU A 216 6.13 -10.55 22.64
CA GLU A 216 7.58 -10.53 22.89
C GLU A 216 8.26 -10.20 21.56
N VAL A 217 9.05 -9.13 21.54
CA VAL A 217 9.62 -8.58 20.30
C VAL A 217 11.08 -8.98 20.19
N GLU A 218 11.49 -9.39 18.99
CA GLU A 218 12.85 -9.85 18.73
C GLU A 218 13.89 -8.74 18.91
N LYS A 219 15.12 -9.16 19.20
CA LYS A 219 16.28 -8.30 19.46
C LYS A 219 17.45 -8.52 18.51
N ASP A 220 17.27 -9.35 17.48
CA ASP A 220 18.36 -9.56 16.53
C ASP A 220 18.42 -8.37 15.57
N GLU A 221 19.50 -7.60 15.64
CA GLU A 221 19.74 -6.44 14.77
C GLU A 221 19.84 -6.85 13.30
N LYS A 222 20.18 -8.10 13.01
CA LYS A 222 20.24 -8.62 11.64
C LYS A 222 18.85 -8.82 11.03
N ASP A 223 17.83 -8.95 11.87
CA ASP A 223 16.44 -9.15 11.48
C ASP A 223 15.57 -7.93 11.88
N ALA A 224 16.14 -6.73 11.88
CA ALA A 224 15.47 -5.50 12.29
C ALA A 224 14.51 -4.91 11.23
N ASN A 225 14.17 -5.65 10.17
CA ASN A 225 13.40 -5.08 9.06
C ASN A 225 12.03 -4.56 9.52
N SER A 226 11.21 -5.39 10.16
CA SER A 226 9.84 -5.02 10.51
C SER A 226 9.68 -4.61 11.98
N GLY A 227 10.54 -5.14 12.86
CA GLY A 227 10.61 -4.74 14.26
C GLY A 227 11.91 -5.18 14.91
N TYR A 228 12.37 -4.39 15.88
CA TYR A 228 13.55 -4.64 16.68
C TYR A 228 13.39 -3.97 18.06
N PHE A 229 13.69 -4.69 19.14
CA PHE A 229 13.49 -4.19 20.51
C PHE A 229 14.77 -4.25 21.35
N GLY A 230 15.74 -3.40 21.02
CA GLY A 230 16.96 -3.23 21.81
C GLY A 230 16.72 -2.56 23.17
N ASP A 231 17.70 -2.64 24.06
CA ASP A 231 17.59 -2.02 25.39
C ASP A 231 17.74 -0.48 25.35
N THR A 232 18.33 0.07 24.29
CA THR A 232 18.56 1.51 24.10
C THR A 232 17.58 2.11 23.10
N PHE A 233 17.47 1.51 21.93
CA PHE A 233 16.55 1.92 20.87
C PHE A 233 15.79 0.72 20.31
N GLY A 234 14.68 1.00 19.63
CA GLY A 234 13.87 -0.03 19.00
C GLY A 234 12.70 0.54 18.24
N HIS A 235 12.06 -0.29 17.44
CA HIS A 235 10.92 0.10 16.64
C HIS A 235 9.97 -1.07 16.40
N LEU A 236 8.74 -0.71 16.05
CA LEU A 236 7.72 -1.59 15.50
C LEU A 236 7.09 -0.90 14.31
N ARG A 237 7.28 -1.46 13.12
CA ARG A 237 6.63 -0.99 11.91
C ARG A 237 5.33 -1.77 11.68
N ASN A 238 4.49 -1.28 10.78
CA ASN A 238 3.25 -1.96 10.40
C ASN A 238 3.50 -3.37 9.86
N GLN A 239 4.64 -3.58 9.18
CA GLN A 239 5.12 -4.89 8.72
C GLN A 239 5.31 -5.89 9.85
N TYR A 240 5.42 -5.43 11.10
CA TYR A 240 5.49 -6.32 12.26
C TYR A 240 4.14 -6.89 12.68
N PHE A 241 3.02 -6.35 12.18
CA PHE A 241 1.67 -6.73 12.59
C PHE A 241 1.45 -6.61 14.10
N TRP A 242 2.04 -5.61 14.76
CA TRP A 242 1.91 -5.43 16.21
C TRP A 242 0.50 -5.01 16.65
N HIS A 243 -0.31 -4.50 15.72
CA HIS A 243 -1.74 -4.26 15.90
C HIS A 243 -2.57 -4.91 14.79
N PRO A 244 -3.88 -5.14 15.01
CA PRO A 244 -4.73 -5.76 14.02
C PRO A 244 -5.04 -4.82 12.84
N PHE A 245 -4.96 -5.33 11.62
CA PHE A 245 -5.47 -4.68 10.39
C PHE A 245 -5.73 -5.74 9.30
N PHE A 246 -6.24 -5.37 8.13
CA PHE A 246 -6.49 -6.31 7.03
C PHE A 246 -5.25 -6.51 6.15
N SER A 247 -4.78 -5.44 5.51
CA SER A 247 -3.60 -5.41 4.64
C SER A 247 -3.15 -3.98 4.35
N PHE A 248 -1.91 -3.81 3.88
CA PHE A 248 -1.35 -2.50 3.49
C PHE A 248 -2.10 -1.74 2.39
N SER A 249 -2.99 -2.43 1.67
CA SER A 249 -3.73 -1.88 0.53
C SER A 249 -5.24 -1.86 0.76
N SER A 250 -5.73 -2.26 1.93
CA SER A 250 -7.17 -2.27 2.17
C SER A 250 -7.69 -0.84 2.37
N PRO A 251 -8.67 -0.37 1.57
CA PRO A 251 -9.36 0.88 1.91
C PRO A 251 -10.26 0.71 3.14
N ASN A 252 -10.55 -0.53 3.54
CA ASN A 252 -11.52 -0.86 4.57
C ASN A 252 -10.94 -0.89 6.00
N ASP A 253 -9.63 -0.69 6.18
CA ASP A 253 -8.99 -0.50 7.49
C ASP A 253 -8.32 0.87 7.65
N ARG A 254 -8.63 1.82 6.76
CA ARG A 254 -8.33 3.23 6.99
C ARG A 254 -9.18 3.75 8.13
N ALA A 255 -8.58 3.83 9.31
CA ALA A 255 -9.27 4.01 10.58
C ALA A 255 -8.84 5.30 11.30
N ASP A 256 -9.72 5.79 12.17
CA ASP A 256 -9.33 6.78 13.18
C ASP A 256 -8.52 6.11 14.28
N PHE A 257 -7.34 6.63 14.58
CA PHE A 257 -6.50 6.13 15.67
C PHE A 257 -6.55 7.07 16.88
N SER A 258 -6.75 6.50 18.05
CA SER A 258 -6.52 7.16 19.35
C SER A 258 -5.61 6.28 20.19
N LEU A 259 -4.50 6.83 20.63
CA LEU A 259 -3.42 6.10 21.27
C LEU A 259 -3.08 6.68 22.63
N HIS A 260 -2.85 5.80 23.59
CA HIS A 260 -2.27 6.09 24.89
C HIS A 260 -1.13 5.11 25.19
N CYS A 261 0.11 5.53 25.01
CA CYS A 261 1.29 4.71 25.29
C CYS A 261 1.93 5.06 26.63
N SER A 262 2.47 4.06 27.32
CA SER A 262 3.42 4.23 28.41
C SER A 262 4.77 3.60 28.04
N ILE A 263 5.86 4.25 28.42
CA ILE A 263 7.24 3.76 28.28
C ILE A 263 8.06 4.27 29.47
N PRO A 264 9.13 3.60 29.93
CA PRO A 264 9.93 4.14 31.04
C PRO A 264 10.45 5.56 30.73
N LYS A 265 10.45 6.46 31.72
CA LYS A 265 10.72 7.90 31.52
C LYS A 265 12.08 8.22 30.87
N ALA A 266 13.03 7.30 30.97
CA ALA A 266 14.37 7.40 30.40
C ALA A 266 14.40 7.30 28.86
N TYR A 267 13.30 6.86 28.24
CA TYR A 267 13.18 6.74 26.79
C TYR A 267 12.32 7.87 26.23
N TYR A 268 12.59 8.27 25.00
CA TYR A 268 11.66 9.01 24.15
C TYR A 268 10.95 8.05 23.20
N LEU A 269 9.74 8.40 22.78
CA LEU A 269 8.93 7.59 21.87
C LEU A 269 8.31 8.49 20.82
N SER A 270 8.49 8.14 19.55
CA SER A 270 7.71 8.69 18.44
C SER A 270 6.74 7.65 17.92
N THR A 271 5.56 8.13 17.56
CA THR A 271 4.52 7.42 16.83
C THR A 271 4.47 7.96 15.40
N GLY A 272 3.73 7.29 14.51
CA GLY A 272 3.42 7.84 13.19
C GLY A 272 2.45 9.03 13.20
N LEU A 273 1.92 9.43 14.36
CA LEU A 273 0.82 10.39 14.48
C LEU A 273 1.25 11.67 15.20
N PRO A 274 0.51 12.78 15.01
CA PRO A 274 0.60 13.94 15.89
C PRO A 274 0.40 13.48 17.34
N GLN A 275 1.34 13.86 18.20
CA GLN A 275 1.40 13.36 19.56
C GLN A 275 1.76 14.46 20.55
N LYS A 276 1.39 14.21 21.80
CA LYS A 276 1.85 14.96 22.96
C LYS A 276 2.41 13.99 23.96
N GLU A 277 3.40 14.46 24.71
CA GLU A 277 4.00 13.68 25.78
C GLU A 277 3.88 14.39 27.13
N SER A 278 3.92 13.59 28.18
CA SER A 278 4.04 14.02 29.57
C SER A 278 4.83 12.97 30.35
N VAL A 279 5.32 13.31 31.54
CA VAL A 279 5.99 12.37 32.44
C VAL A 279 5.16 12.27 33.72
N ALA A 280 4.86 11.04 34.14
CA ALA A 280 4.13 10.74 35.35
C ALA A 280 4.84 9.59 36.10
N GLY A 281 5.43 9.91 37.27
CA GLY A 281 6.24 8.95 38.03
C GLY A 281 7.45 8.47 37.22
N ASP A 282 7.56 7.15 37.05
CA ASP A 282 8.63 6.50 36.29
C ASP A 282 8.29 6.23 34.82
N SER A 283 7.15 6.74 34.35
CA SER A 283 6.67 6.55 32.98
C SER A 283 6.60 7.88 32.22
N ARG A 284 7.03 7.83 30.96
CA ARG A 284 6.65 8.79 29.93
C ARG A 284 5.36 8.30 29.29
N ILE A 285 4.38 9.19 29.18
CA ILE A 285 3.05 8.93 28.66
C ILE A 285 2.88 9.71 27.34
N ILE A 286 2.50 9.00 26.28
CA ILE A 286 2.32 9.56 24.95
C ILE A 286 0.85 9.42 24.59
N VAL A 287 0.22 10.54 24.25
CA VAL A 287 -1.15 10.58 23.72
C VAL A 287 -1.08 11.04 22.28
N ALA A 288 -1.54 10.21 21.36
CA ALA A 288 -1.51 10.50 19.92
C ALA A 288 -2.87 10.24 19.28
N LYS A 289 -3.17 10.99 18.22
CA LYS A 289 -4.43 10.85 17.48
C LYS A 289 -4.22 11.12 16.00
N SER A 290 -4.86 10.35 15.13
CA SER A 290 -4.85 10.66 13.70
C SER A 290 -5.72 11.89 13.39
N GLU A 291 -5.25 12.74 12.48
CA GLU A 291 -6.02 13.90 11.98
C GLU A 291 -6.99 13.48 10.87
N LEU A 292 -6.67 12.39 10.16
CA LEU A 292 -7.47 11.78 9.11
C LEU A 292 -7.51 10.25 9.33
N PRO A 293 -8.52 9.54 8.77
CA PRO A 293 -8.49 8.09 8.69
C PRO A 293 -7.24 7.62 7.93
N THR A 294 -6.41 6.83 8.61
CA THR A 294 -5.11 6.41 8.08
C THR A 294 -4.92 4.90 8.18
N PHE A 295 -3.89 4.39 7.51
CA PHE A 295 -3.51 2.99 7.57
C PHE A 295 -2.32 2.78 8.51
N GLY A 296 -2.47 1.87 9.46
CA GLY A 296 -1.40 1.40 10.34
C GLY A 296 -0.77 2.47 11.23
N LEU A 297 0.08 2.03 12.14
CA LEU A 297 0.81 2.87 13.08
C LEU A 297 2.21 2.29 13.36
N SER A 298 3.27 3.06 13.12
CA SER A 298 4.63 2.69 13.56
C SER A 298 4.99 3.35 14.88
N PHE A 299 5.86 2.70 15.65
CA PHE A 299 6.53 3.27 16.82
C PHE A 299 8.03 3.12 16.75
N TYR A 300 8.72 4.10 17.33
CA TYR A 300 10.17 4.14 17.44
C TYR A 300 10.54 4.75 18.80
N TYR A 301 11.48 4.15 19.51
CA TYR A 301 12.00 4.69 20.75
C TYR A 301 13.53 4.73 20.76
N ASP A 302 14.07 5.65 21.53
CA ASP A 302 15.50 5.73 21.86
C ASP A 302 15.68 6.44 23.21
N LYS A 303 16.66 6.02 24.00
CA LYS A 303 17.11 6.73 25.21
C LYS A 303 17.93 7.97 24.90
N GLU A 304 18.64 7.97 23.78
CA GLU A 304 19.67 8.96 23.45
C GLU A 304 19.16 10.09 22.56
N TRP A 305 17.88 10.08 22.18
CA TRP A 305 17.30 11.16 21.40
C TRP A 305 17.25 12.47 22.19
N GLU A 306 17.51 13.55 21.46
CA GLU A 306 17.06 14.90 21.79
C GLU A 306 15.83 15.22 20.92
N VAL A 307 14.70 15.52 21.56
CA VAL A 307 13.48 15.91 20.85
C VAL A 307 13.49 17.41 20.64
N ASN A 308 13.50 17.85 19.38
CA ASN A 308 13.52 19.26 19.01
C ASN A 308 12.23 19.60 18.24
N THR A 309 11.52 20.65 18.68
CA THR A 309 10.29 21.12 18.03
C THR A 309 10.49 22.53 17.50
N PHE A 310 10.18 22.71 16.22
CA PHE A 310 10.16 23.99 15.52
C PHE A 310 8.77 24.22 14.94
N LYS A 311 8.44 25.47 14.66
CA LYS A 311 7.12 25.83 14.11
C LYS A 311 7.24 26.50 12.75
N LYS A 312 6.46 26.05 11.77
CA LYS A 312 6.25 26.75 10.50
C LYS A 312 4.76 26.98 10.32
N ASP A 313 4.33 28.24 10.48
CA ASP A 313 2.92 28.63 10.47
C ASP A 313 2.10 27.80 11.48
N GLN A 314 1.23 26.90 11.01
CA GLN A 314 0.42 26.01 11.85
C GLN A 314 1.02 24.61 12.01
N ILE A 315 2.16 24.33 11.37
CA ILE A 315 2.78 23.01 11.34
C ILE A 315 3.87 22.91 12.39
N ASP A 316 3.75 21.90 13.25
CA ASP A 316 4.81 21.49 14.16
C ASP A 316 5.80 20.57 13.41
N PHE A 317 7.04 21.02 13.27
CA PHE A 317 8.16 20.22 12.80
C PHE A 317 8.87 19.62 14.01
N VAL A 318 8.90 18.29 14.11
CA VAL A 318 9.46 17.59 15.28
C VAL A 318 10.56 16.63 14.87
N LEU A 319 11.75 16.78 15.44
CA LEU A 319 12.88 15.89 15.19
C LEU A 319 13.17 15.05 16.43
N TYR A 320 13.13 13.74 16.27
CA TYR A 320 13.54 12.72 17.24
C TYR A 320 14.86 12.11 16.76
N ALA A 321 15.99 12.62 17.25
CA ALA A 321 17.29 12.15 16.83
C ALA A 321 18.36 12.40 17.90
N THR A 322 19.46 11.66 17.86
CA THR A 322 20.64 11.89 18.68
C THR A 322 21.28 13.24 18.35
N LYS A 323 22.07 13.76 19.29
CA LYS A 323 22.73 15.07 19.17
C LYS A 323 23.65 15.21 17.95
N ASP A 324 24.25 14.11 17.51
CA ASP A 324 25.19 14.01 16.40
C ASP A 324 24.52 13.64 15.06
N PHE A 325 23.20 13.57 15.02
CA PHE A 325 22.46 13.27 13.80
C PHE A 325 22.74 14.30 12.69
N LEU A 326 22.89 13.80 11.47
CA LEU A 326 23.10 14.60 10.28
C LEU A 326 22.00 14.33 9.25
N PRO A 327 21.55 15.34 8.49
CA PRO A 327 21.90 16.76 8.60
C PRO A 327 21.49 17.40 9.93
N ALA A 328 22.19 18.46 10.34
CA ALA A 328 21.91 19.16 11.59
C ALA A 328 20.48 19.72 11.63
N LYS A 329 19.89 19.79 12.82
CA LYS A 329 18.48 20.15 13.03
C LYS A 329 18.11 21.52 12.45
N GLU A 330 18.99 22.51 12.51
CA GLU A 330 18.77 23.84 11.94
C GLU A 330 18.74 23.80 10.41
N VAL A 331 19.58 22.95 9.80
CA VAL A 331 19.60 22.74 8.34
C VAL A 331 18.33 22.02 7.90
N LEU A 332 17.90 20.99 8.64
CA LEU A 332 16.66 20.28 8.35
C LEU A 332 15.44 21.19 8.44
N TYR A 333 15.33 21.98 9.50
CA TYR A 333 14.21 22.91 9.64
C TYR A 333 14.23 23.99 8.56
N SER A 334 15.41 24.57 8.27
CA SER A 334 15.54 25.57 7.19
C SER A 334 15.10 24.98 5.84
N GLU A 335 15.49 23.76 5.52
CA GLU A 335 15.12 23.11 4.28
C GLU A 335 13.63 22.75 4.24
N PHE A 336 13.10 22.23 5.35
CA PHE A 336 11.68 21.98 5.50
C PHE A 336 10.85 23.25 5.26
N ALA A 337 11.23 24.37 5.87
CA ALA A 337 10.52 25.64 5.72
C ALA A 337 10.52 26.14 4.27
N LYS A 338 11.66 26.06 3.58
CA LYS A 338 11.76 26.43 2.15
C LYS A 338 10.91 25.52 1.26
N ASN A 339 10.99 24.21 1.46
CA ASN A 339 10.23 23.24 0.68
C ASN A 339 8.72 23.41 0.93
N TYR A 340 8.32 23.60 2.18
CA TYR A 340 6.95 23.95 2.53
C TYR A 340 6.47 25.21 1.80
N ASP A 341 7.24 26.30 1.82
CA ASP A 341 6.89 27.57 1.18
C ASP A 341 6.78 27.45 -0.35
N THR A 342 7.62 26.63 -0.96
CA THR A 342 7.53 26.33 -2.39
C THR A 342 6.28 25.49 -2.68
N LEU A 343 6.09 24.35 -2.01
CA LEU A 343 4.98 23.44 -2.31
C LEU A 343 3.62 24.03 -2.00
N GLN A 344 3.47 24.83 -0.94
CA GLN A 344 2.18 25.44 -0.60
C GLN A 344 1.67 26.39 -1.71
N LYS A 345 2.59 27.04 -2.46
CA LYS A 345 2.22 27.89 -3.60
C LYS A 345 1.55 27.10 -4.70
N HIS A 346 1.92 25.84 -4.88
CA HIS A 346 1.38 24.95 -5.92
C HIS A 346 0.18 24.14 -5.44
N PHE A 347 0.20 23.64 -4.21
CA PHE A 347 -0.75 22.63 -3.72
C PHE A 347 -1.73 23.16 -2.66
N GLY A 348 -1.51 24.35 -2.11
CA GLY A 348 -2.32 24.89 -1.01
C GLY A 348 -1.83 24.41 0.35
N LYS A 349 -2.73 24.31 1.34
CA LYS A 349 -2.37 23.83 2.69
C LYS A 349 -2.22 22.30 2.70
N PRO A 350 -1.22 21.74 3.42
CA PRO A 350 -1.13 20.29 3.60
C PRO A 350 -2.28 19.77 4.46
N LEU A 351 -2.43 18.44 4.45
CA LEU A 351 -3.50 17.75 5.15
C LEU A 351 -3.28 17.66 6.68
N SER A 352 -2.03 17.70 7.12
CA SER A 352 -1.63 17.57 8.53
C SER A 352 -0.93 18.83 9.02
N ASN A 353 -1.11 19.14 10.30
CA ASN A 353 -0.37 20.19 11.00
C ASN A 353 0.86 19.64 11.76
N TYR A 354 1.34 18.45 11.40
CA TYR A 354 2.49 17.81 12.03
C TYR A 354 3.40 17.19 10.98
N PHE A 355 4.69 17.40 11.13
CA PHE A 355 5.72 16.74 10.33
C PHE A 355 6.85 16.29 11.26
N GLY A 356 6.97 14.97 11.45
CA GLY A 356 8.02 14.39 12.26
C GLY A 356 9.18 13.85 11.43
N ILE A 357 10.39 13.87 11.98
CA ILE A 357 11.52 13.07 11.52
C ILE A 357 11.98 12.22 12.70
N VAL A 358 12.21 10.95 12.44
CA VAL A 358 12.67 9.98 13.43
C VAL A 358 13.93 9.29 12.94
N GLN A 359 14.97 9.25 13.77
CA GLN A 359 16.19 8.49 13.52
C GLN A 359 16.05 7.05 14.01
N ASP A 360 16.05 6.09 13.09
CA ASP A 360 16.12 4.67 13.38
C ASP A 360 17.54 4.14 13.23
N ARG A 361 18.22 3.96 14.37
CA ARG A 361 19.61 3.49 14.44
C ARG A 361 19.79 2.02 14.11
N SER A 362 18.70 1.27 13.96
CA SER A 362 18.77 -0.15 13.56
C SER A 362 18.96 -0.34 12.06
N ASN A 363 18.90 0.75 11.28
CA ASN A 363 19.02 0.73 9.83
C ASN A 363 20.20 1.61 9.34
N GLY A 364 20.68 1.32 8.13
CA GLY A 364 21.75 2.10 7.49
C GLY A 364 21.34 3.53 7.15
N ASN A 365 22.27 4.36 6.67
CA ASN A 365 22.01 5.78 6.39
C ASN A 365 20.94 6.00 5.30
N GLY A 366 20.16 7.07 5.43
CA GLY A 366 19.27 7.58 4.38
C GLY A 366 17.90 8.05 4.88
N TRP A 367 17.08 8.53 3.95
CA TRP A 367 15.63 8.68 4.14
C TRP A 367 15.00 7.34 3.76
N LEU A 368 14.54 6.57 4.76
CA LEU A 368 14.23 5.14 4.57
C LEU A 368 12.79 4.94 4.10
N ASN A 369 11.84 5.53 4.81
CA ASN A 369 10.42 5.43 4.48
C ASN A 369 9.63 6.52 5.21
N ARG A 370 8.40 6.74 4.74
CA ARG A 370 7.39 7.50 5.48
C ARG A 370 6.50 6.56 6.30
N SER A 371 6.06 7.01 7.47
CA SER A 371 5.00 6.37 8.25
C SER A 371 4.02 7.43 8.71
N ASN A 372 2.85 7.52 8.05
CA ASN A 372 1.85 8.56 8.30
C ASN A 372 2.46 9.98 8.24
N ASN A 373 2.61 10.65 9.39
CA ASN A 373 3.11 12.02 9.50
C ASN A 373 4.59 12.11 9.88
N ILE A 374 5.32 10.98 9.92
CA ILE A 374 6.76 10.97 10.17
C ILE A 374 7.55 10.43 8.97
N VAL A 375 8.75 10.99 8.79
CA VAL A 375 9.80 10.44 7.93
C VAL A 375 10.79 9.68 8.80
N VAL A 376 11.09 8.45 8.43
CA VAL A 376 12.07 7.61 9.12
C VAL A 376 13.40 7.79 8.40
N ALA A 377 14.37 8.33 9.10
CA ALA A 377 15.77 8.33 8.70
C ALA A 377 16.49 7.15 9.35
N GLY A 378 17.59 6.68 8.76
CA GLY A 378 18.44 5.69 9.40
C GLY A 378 19.37 6.27 10.46
N GLU A 379 20.54 5.67 10.65
CA GLU A 379 21.58 6.20 11.55
C GLU A 379 21.88 7.70 11.27
N LYS A 380 21.89 8.08 9.99
CA LYS A 380 21.89 9.47 9.51
C LYS A 380 20.85 9.63 8.41
N GLY A 381 20.37 10.86 8.22
CA GLY A 381 19.62 11.23 7.03
C GLY A 381 20.48 11.18 5.77
N SER A 382 19.89 11.57 4.63
CA SER A 382 20.59 11.64 3.35
C SER A 382 20.79 13.09 2.88
N THR A 383 21.27 13.22 1.65
CA THR A 383 21.20 14.47 0.90
C THR A 383 19.76 15.01 0.87
N LEU A 384 19.65 16.33 0.89
CA LEU A 384 18.36 17.04 0.91
C LEU A 384 17.89 17.34 -0.52
N ILE A 385 18.78 17.94 -1.30
CA ILE A 385 18.58 18.36 -2.68
C ILE A 385 19.94 18.44 -3.39
N PHE A 386 20.01 17.97 -4.64
CA PHE A 386 21.22 18.01 -5.45
C PHE A 386 20.91 17.96 -6.94
N ASP A 387 21.82 18.46 -7.77
CA ASP A 387 21.62 18.55 -9.23
C ASP A 387 22.35 17.43 -10.01
N LYS A 388 23.33 16.73 -9.39
CA LYS A 388 24.21 15.73 -10.02
C LYS A 388 24.44 14.49 -9.13
N PRO A 389 24.67 13.29 -9.71
CA PRO A 389 24.76 13.00 -11.14
C PRO A 389 23.40 13.05 -11.86
N ASN A 390 22.31 12.83 -11.13
CA ASN A 390 20.95 13.11 -11.58
C ASN A 390 20.28 14.05 -10.56
N PRO A 391 19.52 15.06 -11.01
CA PRO A 391 18.81 15.95 -10.08
C PRO A 391 17.85 15.18 -9.19
N ARG A 392 17.83 15.46 -7.88
CA ARG A 392 16.87 14.91 -6.91
C ARG A 392 16.63 15.89 -5.76
N ALA A 393 15.44 15.83 -5.17
CA ALA A 393 15.08 16.54 -3.95
C ALA A 393 14.42 15.56 -2.96
N THR A 394 15.17 14.54 -2.53
CA THR A 394 14.67 13.40 -1.75
C THR A 394 14.02 13.80 -0.44
N PHE A 395 14.57 14.77 0.29
CA PHE A 395 13.89 15.26 1.51
C PHE A 395 12.60 16.02 1.17
N GLY A 396 12.62 16.78 0.09
CA GLY A 396 11.45 17.47 -0.45
C GLY A 396 10.33 16.53 -0.92
N HIS A 397 10.71 15.38 -1.49
CA HIS A 397 9.81 14.29 -1.84
C HIS A 397 9.04 13.81 -0.61
N GLU A 398 9.76 13.52 0.48
CA GLU A 398 9.14 13.08 1.72
C GLU A 398 8.21 14.15 2.29
N ILE A 399 8.56 15.44 2.20
CA ILE A 399 7.68 16.55 2.61
C ILE A 399 6.40 16.58 1.75
N ALA A 400 6.50 16.36 0.45
CA ALA A 400 5.39 16.46 -0.50
C ALA A 400 4.26 15.45 -0.23
N HIS A 401 4.55 14.31 0.39
CA HIS A 401 3.52 13.38 0.88
C HIS A 401 2.58 14.00 1.94
N GLY A 402 2.89 15.17 2.51
CA GLY A 402 2.00 15.89 3.42
C GLY A 402 0.71 16.41 2.78
N TRP A 403 0.61 16.42 1.45
CA TRP A 403 -0.58 16.90 0.73
C TRP A 403 -1.50 15.79 0.27
N THR A 404 -1.05 14.55 0.15
CA THR A 404 -1.87 13.48 -0.44
C THR A 404 -2.06 12.32 0.53
N SER A 405 -3.26 11.77 0.54
CA SER A 405 -3.58 10.54 1.29
C SER A 405 -4.55 9.66 0.50
N PRO A 406 -4.19 9.28 -0.75
CA PRO A 406 -5.12 8.67 -1.69
C PRO A 406 -5.56 7.26 -1.30
N THR A 407 -6.65 6.80 -1.92
CA THR A 407 -7.21 5.46 -1.71
C THR A 407 -7.74 4.87 -3.01
N GLY A 408 -7.68 3.54 -3.12
CA GLY A 408 -8.26 2.79 -4.24
C GLY A 408 -7.32 2.74 -5.44
N ALA A 409 -7.90 2.65 -6.64
CA ALA A 409 -7.12 2.57 -7.88
C ALA A 409 -6.21 3.80 -8.04
N ALA A 410 -4.99 3.58 -8.55
CA ALA A 410 -3.99 4.62 -8.77
C ALA A 410 -3.53 5.39 -7.52
N THR A 411 -3.61 4.77 -6.33
CA THR A 411 -3.08 5.33 -5.07
C THR A 411 -1.61 5.74 -5.20
N ASN A 412 -0.72 4.86 -5.68
CA ASN A 412 0.70 5.19 -5.83
C ASN A 412 0.98 6.28 -6.87
N PHE A 413 0.14 6.44 -7.90
CA PHE A 413 0.26 7.57 -8.82
C PHE A 413 0.04 8.89 -8.08
N LEU A 414 -1.05 8.98 -7.30
CA LEU A 414 -1.38 10.17 -6.52
C LEU A 414 -0.46 10.38 -5.30
N MET A 415 0.28 9.36 -4.87
CA MET A 415 1.21 9.42 -3.75
C MET A 415 2.65 9.65 -4.23
N GLU A 416 3.29 8.64 -4.83
CA GLU A 416 4.69 8.68 -5.27
C GLU A 416 4.88 9.50 -6.55
N GLY A 417 3.95 9.40 -7.49
CA GLY A 417 3.99 10.22 -8.72
C GLY A 417 3.86 11.70 -8.41
N TRP A 418 3.00 12.06 -7.46
CA TRP A 418 2.84 13.42 -6.95
C TRP A 418 4.11 13.92 -6.26
N ALA A 419 4.65 13.16 -5.30
CA ALA A 419 5.85 13.53 -4.56
C ALA A 419 7.08 13.67 -5.47
N THR A 420 7.20 12.78 -6.47
CA THR A 420 8.27 12.86 -7.46
C THR A 420 8.09 14.06 -8.40
N TYR A 421 6.86 14.41 -8.80
CA TYR A 421 6.62 15.65 -9.55
C TYR A 421 6.95 16.88 -8.69
N ALA A 422 6.65 16.85 -7.38
CA ALA A 422 7.01 17.92 -6.46
C ALA A 422 8.54 18.13 -6.37
N GLU A 423 9.36 17.08 -6.50
CA GLU A 423 10.82 17.23 -6.61
C GLU A 423 11.20 18.19 -7.75
N SER A 424 10.50 18.15 -8.89
CA SER A 424 10.80 19.04 -10.03
C SER A 424 10.54 20.52 -9.69
N LEU A 425 9.50 20.82 -8.91
CA LEU A 425 9.18 22.17 -8.46
C LEU A 425 10.24 22.68 -7.47
N LEU A 426 10.69 21.82 -6.57
CA LEU A 426 11.72 22.14 -5.59
C LEU A 426 13.08 22.35 -6.27
N LEU A 427 13.46 21.46 -7.18
CA LEU A 427 14.66 21.61 -8.00
C LEU A 427 14.64 22.92 -8.79
N ALA A 428 13.51 23.25 -9.43
CA ALA A 428 13.38 24.51 -10.17
C ALA A 428 13.50 25.74 -9.26
N SER A 429 13.02 25.65 -8.01
CA SER A 429 13.14 26.75 -7.04
C SER A 429 14.59 27.05 -6.61
N VAL A 430 15.49 26.07 -6.75
CA VAL A 430 16.92 26.21 -6.37
C VAL A 430 17.81 26.43 -7.59
N TYR A 431 17.58 25.69 -8.67
CA TYR A 431 18.47 25.64 -9.84
C TYR A 431 17.89 26.31 -11.11
N GLY A 432 16.64 26.78 -11.05
CA GLY A 432 15.91 27.34 -12.18
C GLY A 432 15.27 26.29 -13.09
N ASP A 433 14.35 26.73 -13.95
CA ASP A 433 13.49 25.85 -14.78
C ASP A 433 14.27 24.92 -15.73
N THR A 434 15.52 25.24 -16.09
CA THR A 434 16.35 24.41 -16.98
C THR A 434 16.69 23.04 -16.39
N ILE A 435 16.57 22.88 -15.06
CA ILE A 435 16.79 21.60 -14.37
C ILE A 435 15.68 20.59 -14.65
N ILE A 436 14.47 21.06 -14.98
CA ILE A 436 13.26 20.23 -15.07
C ILE A 436 13.40 19.20 -16.19
N SER A 437 13.90 19.61 -17.36
CA SER A 437 14.11 18.68 -18.49
C SER A 437 15.14 17.61 -18.15
N ARG A 438 16.21 17.96 -17.41
CA ARG A 438 17.23 17.01 -16.95
C ARG A 438 16.66 16.03 -15.93
N PHE A 439 15.82 16.50 -15.01
CA PHE A 439 15.12 15.66 -14.05
C PHE A 439 14.21 14.64 -14.77
N PHE A 440 13.31 15.09 -15.65
CA PHE A 440 12.39 14.19 -16.35
C PHE A 440 13.10 13.26 -17.34
N ALA A 441 14.19 13.69 -17.97
CA ALA A 441 15.06 12.80 -18.74
C ALA A 441 15.66 11.69 -17.87
N SER A 442 16.03 12.00 -16.62
CA SER A 442 16.49 10.98 -15.66
C SER A 442 15.36 10.02 -15.26
N GLN A 443 14.14 10.50 -15.06
CA GLN A 443 12.98 9.65 -14.78
C GLN A 443 12.63 8.73 -15.95
N LYS A 444 12.73 9.22 -17.20
CA LYS A 444 12.58 8.38 -18.40
C LYS A 444 13.64 7.28 -18.44
N ARG A 445 14.91 7.60 -18.17
CA ARG A 445 15.98 6.59 -18.08
C ARG A 445 15.73 5.57 -16.98
N ASN A 446 15.25 6.01 -15.81
CA ASN A 446 14.93 5.12 -14.69
C ASN A 446 13.81 4.16 -15.07
N TYR A 447 12.78 4.62 -15.79
CA TYR A 447 11.71 3.76 -16.30
C TYR A 447 12.22 2.66 -17.24
N ILE A 448 13.07 3.02 -18.20
CA ILE A 448 13.62 2.06 -19.17
C ILE A 448 14.61 1.11 -18.52
N LYS A 449 15.56 1.62 -17.73
CA LYS A 449 16.60 0.80 -17.08
C LYS A 449 16.05 -0.10 -15.97
N GLY A 450 14.95 0.32 -15.33
CA GLY A 450 14.25 -0.50 -14.35
C GLY A 450 13.42 -1.62 -14.99
N GLU A 451 13.39 -1.71 -16.32
CA GLU A 451 12.57 -2.68 -17.06
C GLU A 451 11.09 -2.59 -16.65
N PHE A 452 10.59 -1.39 -16.36
CA PHE A 452 9.22 -1.22 -15.86
C PHE A 452 8.16 -1.33 -16.96
N ASP A 453 8.57 -1.17 -18.22
CA ASP A 453 7.68 -1.18 -19.37
C ASP A 453 7.05 -2.55 -19.60
N GLY A 454 5.72 -2.59 -19.69
CA GLY A 454 4.93 -3.83 -19.85
C GLY A 454 4.66 -4.59 -18.55
N ASN A 455 5.37 -4.28 -17.47
CA ASN A 455 5.32 -5.07 -16.23
C ASN A 455 4.19 -4.68 -15.27
N SER A 456 3.89 -3.40 -15.08
CA SER A 456 2.85 -2.94 -14.15
C SER A 456 2.20 -1.63 -14.61
N SER A 457 0.92 -1.45 -14.30
CA SER A 457 0.22 -0.19 -14.61
C SER A 457 0.27 0.77 -13.42
N LEU A 458 -0.10 2.03 -13.66
CA LEU A 458 -0.34 2.99 -12.58
C LEU A 458 -1.69 2.77 -11.90
N TRP A 459 -2.58 1.95 -12.49
CA TRP A 459 -3.90 1.65 -11.96
C TRP A 459 -3.85 0.61 -10.83
N ASP A 460 -2.93 -0.34 -10.92
CA ASP A 460 -2.72 -1.41 -9.94
C ASP A 460 -2.15 -0.87 -8.61
N ASP A 461 -2.53 -1.47 -7.47
CA ASP A 461 -2.31 -0.90 -6.14
C ASP A 461 -1.04 -1.40 -5.39
N TYR A 462 -0.51 -0.50 -4.56
CA TYR A 462 0.58 -0.52 -3.58
C TYR A 462 1.99 -0.92 -4.04
N SER A 463 2.15 -1.87 -4.97
CA SER A 463 3.47 -2.37 -5.38
C SER A 463 3.63 -2.37 -6.89
N ASN A 464 3.75 -1.18 -7.50
CA ASN A 464 4.01 -1.04 -8.93
C ASN A 464 5.50 -0.84 -9.27
N SER A 465 6.39 -1.41 -8.45
CA SER A 465 7.81 -1.60 -8.75
C SER A 465 8.58 -0.36 -9.23
N GLY A 466 8.22 0.86 -8.84
CA GLY A 466 8.90 2.07 -9.30
C GLY A 466 8.23 2.80 -10.49
N VAL A 467 7.20 2.20 -11.10
CA VAL A 467 6.42 2.80 -12.21
C VAL A 467 5.81 4.14 -11.76
N SER A 468 5.28 4.20 -10.53
CA SER A 468 4.66 5.42 -9.97
C SER A 468 5.62 6.60 -9.89
N TYR A 469 6.87 6.38 -9.48
CA TYR A 469 7.89 7.44 -9.44
C TYR A 469 8.18 7.97 -10.84
N SER A 470 8.46 7.08 -11.79
CA SER A 470 8.91 7.49 -13.12
C SER A 470 7.75 7.88 -14.04
N LYS A 471 6.90 6.91 -14.43
CA LYS A 471 5.76 7.16 -15.33
C LYS A 471 4.70 8.04 -14.66
N GLY A 472 4.47 7.89 -13.36
CA GLY A 472 3.50 8.70 -12.64
C GLY A 472 3.87 10.19 -12.58
N SER A 473 5.13 10.53 -12.28
CA SER A 473 5.56 11.94 -12.32
C SER A 473 5.54 12.53 -13.73
N TRP A 474 5.89 11.73 -14.75
CA TRP A 474 5.76 12.13 -16.15
C TRP A 474 4.30 12.47 -16.52
N LEU A 475 3.31 11.77 -15.98
CA LEU A 475 1.90 12.10 -16.23
C LEU A 475 1.52 13.48 -15.65
N PHE A 476 2.02 13.85 -14.46
CA PHE A 476 1.85 15.22 -13.93
C PHE A 476 2.56 16.26 -14.80
N TYR A 477 3.77 15.96 -15.28
CA TYR A 477 4.51 16.85 -16.17
C TYR A 477 3.81 17.06 -17.52
N MET A 478 3.26 16.00 -18.12
CA MET A 478 2.44 16.11 -19.33
C MET A 478 1.16 16.91 -19.09
N LEU A 479 0.51 16.75 -17.93
CA LEU A 479 -0.63 17.58 -17.55
C LEU A 479 -0.24 19.05 -17.38
N GLU A 480 0.94 19.35 -16.84
CA GLU A 480 1.44 20.72 -16.74
C GLU A 480 1.57 21.38 -18.11
N HIS A 481 2.12 20.66 -19.10
CA HIS A 481 2.25 21.18 -20.47
C HIS A 481 0.92 21.34 -21.18
N GLN A 482 -0.05 20.45 -20.92
CA GLN A 482 -1.38 20.54 -21.54
C GLN A 482 -2.27 21.63 -20.93
N LEU A 483 -2.13 21.90 -19.64
CA LEU A 483 -3.00 22.84 -18.91
C LEU A 483 -2.32 24.21 -18.69
N GLY A 484 -0.99 24.22 -18.61
CA GLY A 484 -0.18 25.30 -18.06
C GLY A 484 -0.07 25.24 -16.53
N LYS A 485 1.07 25.69 -16.00
CA LYS A 485 1.41 25.72 -14.55
C LYS A 485 0.29 26.27 -13.66
N LYS A 486 -0.36 27.37 -14.06
CA LYS A 486 -1.42 28.03 -13.28
C LYS A 486 -2.68 27.16 -13.14
N LYS A 487 -3.12 26.53 -14.24
CA LYS A 487 -4.30 25.65 -14.22
C LYS A 487 -4.00 24.38 -13.45
N LEU A 488 -2.83 23.76 -13.64
CA LEU A 488 -2.45 22.57 -12.87
C LEU A 488 -2.37 22.88 -11.37
N SER A 489 -1.75 23.99 -10.95
CA SER A 489 -1.78 24.40 -9.53
C SER A 489 -3.21 24.59 -9.00
N THR A 490 -4.12 25.11 -9.83
CA THR A 490 -5.53 25.26 -9.45
C THR A 490 -6.20 23.90 -9.26
N VAL A 491 -5.99 22.94 -10.17
CA VAL A 491 -6.44 21.54 -10.01
C VAL A 491 -5.93 20.98 -8.70
N MET A 492 -4.62 21.06 -8.46
CA MET A 492 -3.98 20.44 -7.29
C MET A 492 -4.54 21.01 -5.99
N LYS A 493 -4.69 22.33 -5.88
CA LYS A 493 -5.32 22.99 -4.72
C LYS A 493 -6.78 22.54 -4.50
N ASN A 494 -7.56 22.44 -5.57
CA ASN A 494 -8.96 22.04 -5.46
C ASN A 494 -9.09 20.56 -5.07
N PHE A 495 -8.21 19.71 -5.61
CA PHE A 495 -8.14 18.29 -5.26
C PHE A 495 -7.78 18.09 -3.79
N ILE A 496 -6.81 18.83 -3.24
CA ILE A 496 -6.51 18.75 -1.80
C ILE A 496 -7.68 19.25 -0.95
N LYS A 497 -8.33 20.34 -1.37
CA LYS A 497 -9.47 20.92 -0.65
C LYS A 497 -10.74 20.06 -0.69
N SER A 498 -10.90 19.18 -1.69
CA SER A 498 -12.12 18.37 -1.84
C SER A 498 -12.35 17.40 -0.68
N GLY A 499 -11.26 16.95 -0.03
CA GLY A 499 -11.29 15.88 0.97
C GLY A 499 -11.48 14.47 0.37
N ASP A 500 -11.87 14.35 -0.90
CA ASP A 500 -11.91 13.10 -1.65
C ASP A 500 -10.60 12.92 -2.42
N GLN A 501 -9.71 12.11 -1.87
CA GLN A 501 -8.39 11.82 -2.44
C GLN A 501 -8.40 10.62 -3.41
N SER A 502 -9.55 10.33 -4.05
CA SER A 502 -9.65 9.27 -5.06
C SER A 502 -9.23 9.74 -6.46
N ILE A 503 -8.84 8.78 -7.31
CA ILE A 503 -8.56 9.06 -8.73
C ILE A 503 -9.77 9.65 -9.47
N ARG A 504 -10.99 9.30 -9.05
CA ARG A 504 -12.23 9.86 -9.62
C ARG A 504 -12.34 11.36 -9.32
N SER A 505 -12.08 11.77 -8.08
CA SER A 505 -12.07 13.20 -7.73
C SER A 505 -10.97 13.95 -8.49
N PHE A 506 -9.80 13.34 -8.66
CA PHE A 506 -8.71 13.96 -9.42
C PHE A 506 -9.06 14.17 -10.90
N ILE A 507 -9.60 13.15 -11.57
CA ILE A 507 -10.07 13.25 -12.96
C ILE A 507 -11.16 14.32 -13.10
N HIS A 508 -12.09 14.39 -12.13
CA HIS A 508 -13.15 15.41 -12.10
C HIS A 508 -12.56 16.82 -12.03
N GLU A 509 -11.65 17.08 -11.09
CA GLU A 509 -11.03 18.40 -10.93
C GLU A 509 -10.19 18.82 -12.14
N ILE A 510 -9.42 17.89 -12.73
CA ILE A 510 -8.69 18.16 -13.97
C ILE A 510 -9.67 18.55 -15.08
N SER A 511 -10.70 17.72 -15.32
CA SER A 511 -11.64 17.96 -16.43
C SER A 511 -12.38 19.30 -16.27
N ARG A 512 -12.76 19.63 -15.03
CA ARG A 512 -13.43 20.89 -14.69
C ARG A 512 -12.55 22.11 -14.96
N VAL A 513 -11.27 22.08 -14.58
CA VAL A 513 -10.34 23.21 -14.80
C VAL A 513 -9.84 23.27 -16.26
N ALA A 514 -9.74 22.12 -16.92
CA ALA A 514 -9.39 22.03 -18.33
C ALA A 514 -10.51 22.50 -19.26
N ASP A 515 -11.76 22.59 -18.75
CA ASP A 515 -12.98 22.84 -19.52
C ASP A 515 -13.18 21.82 -20.66
N LYS A 516 -12.78 20.57 -20.41
CA LYS A 516 -12.95 19.44 -21.34
C LYS A 516 -12.81 18.12 -20.60
N ASN A 517 -13.36 17.05 -21.16
CA ASN A 517 -13.19 15.71 -20.59
C ASN A 517 -11.74 15.23 -20.73
N MET A 518 -11.04 15.10 -19.61
CA MET A 518 -9.65 14.64 -19.53
C MET A 518 -9.52 13.16 -19.19
N GLU A 519 -10.63 12.47 -18.95
CA GLU A 519 -10.66 11.06 -18.59
C GLU A 519 -10.02 10.15 -19.67
N PRO A 520 -10.27 10.32 -20.99
CA PRO A 520 -9.66 9.45 -22.00
C PRO A 520 -8.12 9.56 -22.01
N PHE A 521 -7.58 10.77 -21.87
CA PHE A 521 -6.15 11.00 -21.69
C PHE A 521 -5.66 10.24 -20.46
N LEU A 522 -6.16 10.57 -19.27
CA LEU A 522 -5.69 10.01 -18.00
C LEU A 522 -5.79 8.48 -17.95
N LEU A 523 -6.94 7.91 -18.32
CA LEU A 523 -7.14 6.46 -18.23
C LEU A 523 -6.24 5.68 -19.19
N SER A 524 -5.95 6.22 -20.38
CA SER A 524 -5.03 5.55 -21.31
C SER A 524 -3.62 5.41 -20.72
N TRP A 525 -3.14 6.42 -19.98
CA TRP A 525 -1.84 6.40 -19.30
C TRP A 525 -1.86 5.59 -18.01
N LEU A 526 -2.93 5.70 -17.22
CA LEU A 526 -3.04 5.05 -15.92
C LEU A 526 -3.17 3.53 -16.03
N LYS A 527 -4.03 3.05 -16.94
CA LYS A 527 -4.35 1.63 -17.09
C LYS A 527 -3.37 0.87 -17.96
N SER A 528 -2.68 1.54 -18.89
CA SER A 528 -1.67 0.87 -19.70
C SER A 528 -0.44 0.50 -18.87
N ARG A 529 0.13 -0.67 -19.14
CA ARG A 529 1.41 -1.13 -18.57
C ARG A 529 2.62 -0.61 -19.34
N GLU A 530 2.40 -0.04 -20.52
CA GLU A 530 3.45 0.39 -21.44
C GLU A 530 3.56 1.92 -21.51
N ILE A 531 4.54 2.45 -22.24
CA ILE A 531 4.54 3.80 -22.79
C ILE A 531 4.38 3.75 -24.33
N PRO A 532 3.92 4.83 -24.99
CA PRO A 532 3.79 4.84 -26.44
C PRO A 532 5.12 4.52 -27.14
N SER A 533 5.08 3.59 -28.10
CA SER A 533 6.13 3.35 -29.07
C SER A 533 5.70 3.87 -30.43
N LEU A 534 6.38 4.89 -30.94
CA LEU A 534 6.01 5.60 -32.16
C LEU A 534 6.89 5.19 -33.34
N ASN A 535 6.24 4.87 -34.46
CA ASN A 535 6.87 4.76 -35.77
C ASN A 535 6.41 5.96 -36.60
N ILE A 536 7.37 6.78 -37.06
CA ILE A 536 7.09 8.02 -37.80
C ILE A 536 7.69 7.90 -39.21
N GLN A 537 6.81 7.88 -40.21
CA GLN A 537 7.20 7.81 -41.61
C GLN A 537 6.98 9.17 -42.28
N GLN A 538 8.06 9.72 -42.83
CA GLN A 538 8.03 10.97 -43.59
C GLN A 538 7.78 10.70 -45.07
N SER A 539 6.84 11.45 -45.66
CA SER A 539 6.66 11.63 -47.10
C SER A 539 6.87 13.12 -47.43
N PRO A 540 6.95 13.53 -48.72
CA PRO A 540 7.25 14.92 -49.07
C PRO A 540 6.36 15.94 -48.35
N ASN A 541 5.05 15.71 -48.27
CA ASN A 541 4.09 16.68 -47.70
C ASN A 541 3.27 16.11 -46.52
N GLN A 542 3.74 15.05 -45.87
CA GLN A 542 3.02 14.46 -44.72
C GLN A 542 3.93 13.64 -43.82
N LEU A 543 3.54 13.53 -42.54
CA LEU A 543 4.07 12.55 -41.59
C LEU A 543 2.95 11.57 -41.20
N ASN A 544 3.21 10.27 -41.34
CA ASN A 544 2.34 9.22 -40.81
C ASN A 544 2.92 8.71 -39.49
N ILE A 545 2.14 8.81 -38.41
CA ILE A 545 2.57 8.48 -37.06
C ILE A 545 1.72 7.32 -36.57
N ARG A 546 2.37 6.20 -36.28
CA ARG A 546 1.73 4.97 -35.79
C ARG A 546 2.16 4.66 -34.38
N GLN A 547 1.19 4.33 -33.52
CA GLN A 547 1.42 3.84 -32.16
C GLN A 547 1.39 2.32 -32.12
N GLU A 548 2.48 1.70 -31.68
CA GLU A 548 2.53 0.26 -31.40
C GLU A 548 2.06 -0.03 -29.96
N GLY A 549 1.63 -1.27 -29.67
CA GLY A 549 1.25 -1.68 -28.30
C GLY A 549 -0.16 -1.23 -27.87
N ALA A 550 -0.30 -0.67 -26.67
CA ALA A 550 -1.55 -0.06 -26.21
C ALA A 550 -1.90 1.25 -26.97
N LEU A 551 -3.18 1.66 -26.98
CA LEU A 551 -3.58 2.96 -27.53
C LEU A 551 -3.46 4.03 -26.44
N PHE A 552 -2.72 5.10 -26.73
CA PHE A 552 -2.64 6.27 -25.86
C PHE A 552 -3.28 7.46 -26.52
N ILE A 553 -3.86 8.32 -25.69
CA ILE A 553 -4.43 9.60 -26.10
C ILE A 553 -3.49 10.70 -25.63
N PHE A 554 -2.96 11.52 -26.54
CA PHE A 554 -2.09 12.66 -26.22
C PHE A 554 -1.86 13.60 -27.41
N PRO A 555 -1.63 14.91 -27.20
CA PRO A 555 -1.12 15.80 -28.23
C PRO A 555 0.39 15.63 -28.41
N ILE A 556 0.89 15.57 -29.64
CA ILE A 556 2.31 15.61 -29.98
C ILE A 556 2.65 16.86 -30.78
N GLU A 557 3.63 17.62 -30.31
CA GLU A 557 4.22 18.75 -31.03
C GLU A 557 5.33 18.25 -31.96
N ILE A 558 5.35 18.76 -33.18
CA ILE A 558 6.34 18.41 -34.19
C ILE A 558 6.89 19.70 -34.77
N ARG A 559 8.21 19.88 -34.65
CA ARG A 559 8.94 20.94 -35.34
C ARG A 559 9.39 20.41 -36.69
N LEU A 560 8.93 21.04 -37.76
CA LEU A 560 9.26 20.73 -39.14
C LEU A 560 10.22 21.78 -39.67
N LYS A 561 11.17 21.35 -40.48
CA LYS A 561 11.94 22.20 -41.39
C LYS A 561 11.57 21.82 -42.81
N LEU A 562 11.19 22.80 -43.63
CA LEU A 562 10.84 22.61 -45.02
C LEU A 562 12.07 22.79 -45.92
N LYS A 563 12.00 22.28 -47.16
CA LYS A 563 13.10 22.37 -48.13
C LYS A 563 13.47 23.79 -48.55
N ASP A 564 12.54 24.74 -48.43
CA ASP A 564 12.78 26.17 -48.67
C ASP A 564 13.45 26.88 -47.48
N GLY A 565 13.69 26.16 -46.37
CA GLY A 565 14.27 26.68 -45.14
C GLY A 565 13.25 27.12 -44.09
N THR A 566 11.95 27.14 -44.40
CA THR A 566 10.89 27.52 -43.47
C THR A 566 10.81 26.55 -42.29
N SER A 567 10.63 27.06 -41.08
CA SER A 567 10.42 26.26 -39.87
C SER A 567 8.98 26.39 -39.36
N LEU A 568 8.33 25.27 -39.09
CA LEU A 568 6.93 25.21 -38.62
C LEU A 568 6.84 24.38 -37.34
N ASN A 569 5.96 24.78 -36.42
CA ASN A 569 5.53 23.92 -35.31
C ASN A 569 4.07 23.50 -35.56
N LYS A 570 3.81 22.20 -35.53
CA LYS A 570 2.47 21.61 -35.69
C LYS A 570 2.15 20.76 -34.48
N VAL A 571 0.87 20.68 -34.12
CA VAL A 571 0.38 19.79 -33.06
C VAL A 571 -0.58 18.78 -33.69
N LEU A 572 -0.38 17.51 -33.37
CA LEU A 572 -1.24 16.40 -33.78
C LEU A 572 -1.82 15.71 -32.54
N ASN A 573 -3.13 15.49 -32.49
CA ASN A 573 -3.79 14.84 -31.36
C ASN A 573 -3.93 13.34 -31.59
N MET A 574 -2.97 12.56 -31.08
CA MET A 574 -3.01 11.10 -31.12
C MET A 574 -4.22 10.60 -30.34
N ASP A 575 -5.24 10.10 -31.04
CA ASP A 575 -6.47 9.52 -30.48
C ASP A 575 -6.82 8.15 -31.09
N SER A 576 -5.97 7.70 -32.02
CA SER A 576 -6.11 6.48 -32.80
C SER A 576 -4.74 5.84 -33.03
N LYS A 577 -4.73 4.61 -33.56
CA LYS A 577 -3.50 3.84 -33.76
C LYS A 577 -2.58 4.42 -34.83
N GLU A 578 -3.13 5.18 -35.75
CA GLU A 578 -2.41 5.81 -36.83
C GLU A 578 -3.04 7.16 -37.12
N GLN A 579 -2.19 8.17 -37.33
CA GLN A 579 -2.65 9.50 -37.65
C GLN A 579 -1.67 10.20 -38.59
N THR A 580 -2.21 11.01 -39.48
CA THR A 580 -1.44 11.70 -40.51
C THR A 580 -1.44 13.19 -40.26
N LEU A 581 -0.24 13.78 -40.15
CA LEU A 581 -0.05 15.22 -40.21
C LEU A 581 0.22 15.63 -41.67
N LYS A 582 -0.72 16.32 -42.31
CA LYS A 582 -0.53 16.90 -43.64
C LYS A 582 0.15 18.27 -43.54
N VAL A 583 1.11 18.53 -44.42
CA VAL A 583 1.87 19.78 -44.52
C VAL A 583 1.57 20.41 -45.86
N THR A 584 0.89 21.55 -45.87
CA THR A 584 0.45 22.24 -47.09
C THR A 584 1.40 23.34 -47.52
N GLU A 585 2.29 23.75 -46.61
CA GLU A 585 3.20 24.89 -46.77
C GLU A 585 4.44 24.56 -47.62
N GLY A 586 4.73 23.28 -47.87
CA GLY A 586 5.84 22.85 -48.71
C GLY A 586 6.34 21.45 -48.35
N GLU A 587 7.40 21.02 -49.04
CA GLU A 587 8.01 19.71 -48.80
C GLU A 587 8.84 19.72 -47.51
N ILE A 588 8.65 18.69 -46.70
CA ILE A 588 9.38 18.43 -45.45
C ILE A 588 10.82 18.03 -45.79
N ASP A 589 11.78 18.79 -45.26
CA ASP A 589 13.20 18.44 -45.23
C ASP A 589 13.49 17.53 -44.03
N SER A 590 13.18 18.00 -42.81
CA SER A 590 13.40 17.25 -41.57
C SER A 590 12.34 17.55 -40.51
N TYR A 591 12.25 16.69 -39.49
CA TYR A 591 11.35 16.88 -38.36
C TYR A 591 12.00 16.53 -37.02
N ILE A 592 11.46 17.10 -35.95
CA ILE A 592 11.76 16.75 -34.56
C ILE A 592 10.42 16.53 -33.86
N ALA A 593 10.16 15.29 -33.44
CA ALA A 593 9.01 14.93 -32.63
C ALA A 593 9.28 15.30 -31.16
N ASP A 594 8.35 16.01 -30.54
CA ASP A 594 8.44 16.53 -29.18
C ASP A 594 9.74 17.32 -28.92
N PRO A 595 9.96 18.44 -29.64
CA PRO A 595 11.23 19.17 -29.65
C PRO A 595 11.62 19.75 -28.29
N ASP A 596 10.65 19.89 -27.38
CA ASP A 596 10.83 20.45 -26.04
C ASP A 596 10.72 19.39 -24.93
N HIS A 597 10.70 18.09 -25.31
CA HIS A 597 10.67 16.95 -24.39
C HIS A 597 9.52 16.98 -23.38
N LYS A 598 8.30 17.28 -23.86
CA LYS A 598 7.05 17.41 -23.08
C LYS A 598 6.34 16.07 -22.88
N LEU A 599 6.74 14.99 -23.57
CA LEU A 599 6.05 13.70 -23.59
C LEU A 599 6.96 12.51 -23.23
N LEU A 600 6.34 11.47 -22.69
CA LEU A 600 6.99 10.19 -22.41
C LEU A 600 6.65 9.15 -23.50
N PHE A 601 7.57 8.92 -24.42
CA PHE A 601 7.44 7.88 -25.47
C PHE A 601 8.81 7.39 -25.94
N ILE A 602 8.84 6.32 -26.71
CA ILE A 602 10.00 5.87 -27.48
C ILE A 602 9.71 5.99 -28.97
N VAL A 603 10.73 6.32 -29.77
CA VAL A 603 10.67 6.27 -31.23
C VAL A 603 11.43 5.03 -31.67
N LYS A 604 10.85 4.28 -32.61
CA LYS A 604 11.49 3.13 -33.24
C LYS A 604 12.16 3.49 -34.55
#